data_AF-A0A2M8WM49-F1
#
_entry.id   AF-A0A2M8WM49-F1
#
_cell.length_a   1.000
_cell.length_b   1.000
_cell.length_c   1.000
_cell.angle_alpha   90.00
_cell.angle_beta   90.00
_cell.angle_gamma   90.00
#
_symmetry.space_group_name_H-M   'P 1'
#
loop_
_entity.id
_entity.type
_entity.pdbx_description
1 polymer ?
#
loop_
_entity_poly.entity_id
_entity_poly.type
_entity_poly.pdbx_seq_one_letter_code
_entity_poly.pdbx_strand_id
1 'polypeptide(L)'
;MADSYVERVAGELADLALADAAASGDQNIVDTIGEILGSSSQTLQEAFLTAVRVRRAEARARELLATRAGKPAKVKSRMITTDAAEDAIAMPDSTEEPAPEPEPQSEEDAAFADVLSTLDEFLQTDDADSDDKPNISPKKPSRG
;
A
#
# COMPACT_ATOMS: atom_id res chain seq x y z
N MET A 1 19.50 11.86 -20.79
CA MET A 1 18.03 11.82 -20.95
C MET A 1 17.49 13.18 -20.62
N ALA A 2 16.60 13.73 -21.44
CA ALA A 2 15.79 14.88 -21.03
C ALA A 2 14.74 14.39 -20.02
N ASP A 3 14.50 15.14 -18.96
CA ASP A 3 13.38 14.87 -18.05
C ASP A 3 12.07 14.95 -18.83
N SER A 4 11.07 14.14 -18.47
CA SER A 4 9.77 14.28 -19.12
C SER A 4 9.14 15.63 -18.75
N TYR A 5 8.16 16.06 -19.56
CA TYR A 5 7.40 17.26 -19.26
C TYR A 5 6.75 17.21 -17.86
N VAL A 6 6.30 16.02 -17.43
CA VAL A 6 5.66 15.81 -16.13
C VAL A 6 6.65 16.01 -14.99
N GLU A 7 7.83 15.38 -15.04
CA GLU A 7 8.85 15.55 -13.99
C GLU A 7 9.30 17.02 -13.87
N ARG A 8 9.48 17.70 -15.00
CA ARG A 8 9.88 19.11 -15.00
C ARG A 8 8.83 20.00 -14.33
N VAL A 9 7.56 19.87 -14.73
CA VAL A 9 6.46 20.66 -14.15
C VAL A 9 6.26 20.32 -12.67
N ALA A 10 6.34 19.03 -12.31
CA ALA A 10 6.27 18.59 -10.92
C ALA A 10 7.39 19.21 -10.06
N GLY A 11 8.62 19.25 -10.59
CA GLY A 11 9.76 19.88 -9.92
C GLY A 11 9.56 21.38 -9.72
N GLU A 12 9.18 22.09 -10.77
CA GLU A 12 8.90 23.54 -10.72
C GLU A 12 7.80 23.87 -9.70
N LEU A 13 6.70 23.11 -9.70
CA LEU A 13 5.62 23.28 -8.72
C LEU A 13 6.07 22.96 -7.29
N ALA A 14 6.90 21.94 -7.10
CA ALA A 14 7.43 21.59 -5.78
C ALA A 14 8.31 22.71 -5.21
N ASP A 15 9.12 23.35 -6.04
CA ASP A 15 9.95 24.49 -5.63
C ASP A 15 9.08 25.69 -5.22
N LEU A 16 8.06 26.03 -6.03
CA LEU A 16 7.13 27.11 -5.72
C LEU A 16 6.32 26.84 -4.46
N ALA A 17 5.81 25.62 -4.29
CA ALA A 17 5.02 25.23 -3.12
C ALA A 17 5.85 25.29 -1.83
N LEU A 18 7.10 24.83 -1.86
CA LEU A 18 7.98 24.89 -0.68
C LEU A 18 8.44 26.32 -0.38
N ALA A 19 8.66 27.14 -1.41
CA ALA A 19 8.97 28.56 -1.23
C ALA A 19 7.79 29.30 -0.60
N ASP A 20 6.56 29.04 -1.08
CA ASP A 20 5.35 29.62 -0.50
C ASP A 20 5.13 29.15 0.94
N ALA A 21 5.25 27.84 1.21
CA ALA A 21 5.15 27.30 2.57
C ALA A 21 6.14 27.94 3.55
N ALA A 22 7.35 28.25 3.09
CA ALA A 22 8.37 28.93 3.89
C ALA A 22 8.06 30.42 4.11
N ALA A 23 7.44 31.09 3.12
CA ALA A 23 7.11 32.51 3.17
C ALA A 23 5.82 32.80 3.94
N SER A 24 4.77 32.00 3.72
CA SER A 24 3.45 32.15 4.35
C SER A 24 3.39 31.48 5.72
N GLY A 25 4.23 30.47 5.97
CA GLY A 25 4.18 29.63 7.15
C GLY A 25 3.11 28.53 7.08
N ASP A 26 2.34 28.46 5.99
CA ASP A 26 1.32 27.43 5.80
C ASP A 26 1.96 26.12 5.30
N GLN A 27 2.04 25.13 6.17
CA GLN A 27 2.58 23.82 5.83
C GLN A 27 1.60 22.96 5.01
N ASN A 28 0.32 23.33 4.96
CA ASN A 28 -0.72 22.55 4.27
C ASN A 28 -0.78 22.87 2.78
N ILE A 29 -0.12 23.92 2.29
CA ILE A 29 -0.16 24.32 0.88
C ILE A 29 0.28 23.20 -0.07
N VAL A 30 1.24 22.38 0.36
CA VAL A 30 1.70 21.20 -0.40
C VAL A 30 0.57 20.18 -0.56
N ASP A 31 -0.20 19.94 0.50
CA ASP A 31 -1.28 18.96 0.50
C ASP A 31 -2.45 19.48 -0.35
N THR A 32 -2.79 20.77 -0.22
CA THR A 32 -3.82 21.42 -1.06
C THR A 32 -3.46 21.38 -2.54
N ILE A 33 -2.22 21.69 -2.91
CA ILE A 33 -1.76 21.56 -4.31
C ILE A 33 -1.81 20.09 -4.74
N GLY A 34 -1.40 19.16 -3.87
CA GLY A 34 -1.49 17.73 -4.11
C GLY A 34 -2.91 17.27 -4.44
N GLU A 35 -3.92 17.71 -3.67
CA GLU A 35 -5.33 17.40 -3.92
C GLU A 35 -5.83 17.97 -5.26
N ILE A 36 -5.49 19.23 -5.56
CA ILE A 36 -5.85 19.87 -6.84
C ILE A 36 -5.25 19.09 -8.01
N LEU A 37 -3.97 18.73 -7.92
CA LEU A 37 -3.30 17.94 -8.95
C LEU A 37 -3.93 16.54 -9.05
N GLY A 38 -4.24 15.89 -7.94
CA GLY A 38 -4.86 14.57 -7.92
C GLY A 38 -6.24 14.53 -8.58
N SER A 39 -7.01 15.62 -8.48
CA SER A 39 -8.31 15.74 -9.15
C SER A 39 -8.24 15.76 -10.67
N SER A 40 -7.08 16.16 -11.24
CA SER A 40 -6.93 16.42 -12.68
C SER A 40 -5.91 15.50 -13.36
N SER A 41 -4.87 15.08 -12.65
CA SER A 41 -3.82 14.19 -13.13
C SER A 41 -3.11 13.48 -11.97
N GLN A 42 -3.45 12.21 -11.77
CA GLN A 42 -2.79 11.37 -10.76
C GLN A 42 -1.28 11.25 -11.00
N THR A 43 -0.85 11.07 -12.26
CA THR A 43 0.59 10.95 -12.59
C THR A 43 1.37 12.20 -12.20
N LEU A 44 0.81 13.40 -12.42
CA LEU A 44 1.45 14.65 -12.02
C LEU A 44 1.47 14.81 -10.50
N GLN A 45 0.40 14.42 -9.80
CA GLN A 45 0.34 14.43 -8.34
C GLN A 45 1.44 13.55 -7.74
N GLU A 46 1.60 12.31 -8.20
CA GLU A 46 2.61 11.40 -7.70
C GLU A 46 4.03 11.93 -7.93
N ALA A 47 4.30 12.49 -9.12
CA ALA A 47 5.57 13.13 -9.44
C ALA A 47 5.84 14.35 -8.54
N PHE A 48 4.82 15.20 -8.32
CA PHE A 48 4.93 16.38 -7.45
C PHE A 48 5.23 15.99 -5.99
N LEU A 49 4.46 15.07 -5.40
CA LEU A 49 4.67 14.63 -4.02
C LEU A 49 6.04 13.97 -3.85
N THR A 50 6.50 13.24 -4.87
CA THR A 50 7.86 12.68 -4.91
C THR A 50 8.91 13.79 -4.93
N ALA A 51 8.76 14.79 -5.81
CA ALA A 51 9.68 15.92 -5.91
C ALA A 51 9.77 16.73 -4.61
N VAL A 52 8.64 16.96 -3.92
CA VAL A 52 8.59 17.61 -2.61
C VAL A 52 9.33 16.78 -1.55
N ARG A 53 9.08 15.46 -1.51
CA ARG A 53 9.76 14.55 -0.57
C ARG A 53 11.28 14.57 -0.78
N VAL A 54 11.74 14.54 -2.03
CA VAL A 54 13.16 14.60 -2.38
C VAL A 54 13.80 15.90 -1.89
N ARG A 55 13.15 17.05 -2.13
CA ARG A 55 13.66 18.37 -1.68
C ARG A 55 13.76 18.48 -0.17
N ARG A 56 12.77 17.98 0.56
CA ARG A 56 12.82 17.94 2.03
C ARG A 56 13.96 17.04 2.54
N ALA A 57 14.20 15.90 1.89
CA ALA A 57 15.31 15.02 2.24
C ALA A 57 16.67 15.66 1.93
N GLU A 58 16.79 16.30 0.77
CA GLU A 58 17.98 17.04 0.34
C GLU A 58 18.30 18.20 1.31
N ALA A 59 17.30 18.99 1.72
CA ALA A 59 17.49 20.06 2.68
C ALA A 59 18.07 19.54 4.01
N ARG A 60 17.51 18.45 4.55
CA ARG A 60 18.03 17.79 5.77
C ARG A 60 19.45 17.25 5.57
N ALA A 61 19.73 16.65 4.41
CA ALA A 61 21.07 16.15 4.10
C ALA A 61 22.09 17.30 4.02
N ARG A 62 21.74 18.42 3.40
CA ARG A 62 22.59 19.62 3.32
C ARG A 62 22.86 20.22 4.70
N GLU A 63 21.85 20.31 5.56
CA GLU A 63 21.99 20.79 6.94
C GLU A 63 22.98 19.94 7.75
N LEU A 64 22.88 18.61 7.63
CA LEU A 64 23.80 17.67 8.26
C LEU A 64 25.24 17.85 7.75
N LEU A 65 25.42 18.00 6.44
CA LEU A 65 26.74 18.23 5.84
C LEU A 65 27.35 19.57 6.29
N ALA A 66 26.55 20.63 6.34
CA ALA A 66 26.99 21.95 6.83
C ALA A 66 27.46 21.89 8.29
N THR A 67 26.71 21.20 9.15
CA THR A 67 27.05 20.99 10.56
C THR A 67 28.40 20.26 10.73
N ARG A 68 28.68 19.28 9.86
CA ARG A 68 29.95 18.52 9.87
C ARG A 68 31.11 19.34 9.32
N ALA A 69 30.89 20.13 8.27
CA ALA A 69 31.92 20.95 7.65
C ALA A 69 32.35 22.12 8.58
N GLY A 70 31.41 22.71 9.32
CA GLY A 70 31.69 23.75 10.30
C GLY A 70 32.41 23.28 11.57
N LYS A 71 32.54 21.96 11.78
CA LYS A 71 33.23 21.36 12.93
C LYS A 71 34.55 20.76 12.44
N PRO A 72 35.74 21.30 12.78
CA PRO A 72 37.01 20.72 12.35
C PRO A 72 37.08 19.27 12.84
N ALA A 73 36.98 18.35 11.90
CA ALA A 73 36.72 16.95 12.18
C ALA A 73 37.98 16.28 12.73
N LYS A 74 38.12 16.22 14.06
CA LYS A 74 38.89 15.14 14.71
C LYS A 74 38.09 13.85 14.55
N VAL A 75 38.17 13.23 13.37
CA VAL A 75 37.59 11.91 13.12
C VAL A 75 38.48 10.88 13.83
N LYS A 76 38.18 10.59 15.10
CA LYS A 76 38.51 9.27 15.65
C LYS A 76 37.55 8.31 14.98
N SER A 77 38.06 7.52 14.05
CA SER A 77 37.40 6.36 13.45
C SER A 77 36.97 5.40 14.56
N ARG A 78 35.77 5.60 15.10
CA ARG A 78 35.07 4.56 15.85
C ARG A 78 34.57 3.59 14.80
N MET A 79 35.38 2.57 14.56
CA MET A 79 34.98 1.34 13.87
C MET A 79 33.61 0.90 14.40
N ILE A 80 32.78 0.42 13.47
CA ILE A 80 31.62 -0.41 13.76
C ILE A 80 32.15 -1.61 14.58
N THR A 81 32.01 -1.54 15.89
CA THR A 81 32.05 -2.70 16.77
C THR A 81 30.60 -3.13 16.93
N THR A 82 30.23 -4.16 16.18
CA THR A 82 29.08 -5.00 16.50
C THR A 82 29.37 -5.67 17.83
N ASP A 83 29.01 -5.01 18.93
CA ASP A 83 28.87 -5.68 20.21
C ASP A 83 27.50 -6.34 20.17
N ALA A 84 27.51 -7.60 19.74
CA ALA A 84 26.39 -8.50 19.84
C ALA A 84 26.15 -8.74 21.34
N ALA A 85 25.11 -8.13 21.87
CA ALA A 85 24.55 -8.57 23.14
C ALA A 85 24.02 -9.99 22.92
N GLU A 86 24.76 -10.94 23.49
CA GLU A 86 24.35 -12.31 23.69
C GLU A 86 23.07 -12.30 24.53
N ASP A 87 21.94 -12.69 23.94
CA ASP A 87 20.76 -13.11 24.69
C ASP A 87 20.27 -14.46 24.14
N ALA A 88 20.74 -15.49 24.83
CA ALA A 88 20.16 -16.81 25.06
C ALA A 88 19.43 -17.52 23.89
N ILE A 89 20.16 -18.44 23.25
CA ILE A 89 19.56 -19.65 22.68
C ILE A 89 19.29 -20.60 23.85
N ALA A 90 18.07 -20.58 24.39
CA ALA A 90 17.58 -21.61 25.29
C ALA A 90 16.47 -22.40 24.56
N MET A 91 16.81 -23.60 24.12
CA MET A 91 15.82 -24.59 23.70
C MET A 91 15.10 -25.11 24.95
N PRO A 92 13.75 -25.15 24.99
CA PRO A 92 13.07 -26.11 25.84
C PRO A 92 12.79 -27.39 25.05
N ASP A 93 13.37 -28.46 25.59
CA ASP A 93 13.08 -29.85 25.30
C ASP A 93 11.60 -30.20 25.58
N SER A 94 11.11 -31.19 24.86
CA SER A 94 9.73 -31.66 24.84
C SER A 94 9.29 -32.22 26.20
N THR A 95 8.07 -31.92 26.64
CA THR A 95 7.29 -32.80 27.53
C THR A 95 5.79 -32.60 27.26
N GLU A 96 5.22 -33.59 26.57
CA GLU A 96 3.92 -34.27 26.79
C GLU A 96 2.59 -33.49 26.82
N GLU A 97 1.67 -33.94 25.95
CA GLU A 97 0.21 -33.68 25.79
C GLU A 97 -0.62 -33.79 27.10
N PRO A 98 -1.91 -33.31 27.19
CA PRO A 98 -2.92 -33.25 26.12
C PRO A 98 -3.82 -31.98 26.05
N ALA A 99 -4.62 -31.96 24.98
CA ALA A 99 -5.59 -30.96 24.53
C ALA A 99 -6.54 -30.37 25.60
N PRO A 100 -6.93 -29.11 25.40
CA PRO A 100 -8.36 -28.77 25.43
C PRO A 100 -8.80 -27.99 24.18
N GLU A 101 -9.95 -28.40 23.68
CA GLU A 101 -10.72 -27.83 22.57
C GLU A 101 -10.87 -26.31 22.64
N PRO A 102 -10.78 -25.61 21.49
CA PRO A 102 -11.43 -24.31 21.36
C PRO A 102 -12.43 -24.32 20.18
N GLU A 103 -13.71 -24.35 20.50
CA GLU A 103 -14.73 -23.69 19.67
C GLU A 103 -14.90 -22.22 20.13
N PRO A 104 -15.59 -21.34 19.39
CA PRO A 104 -15.55 -21.08 17.93
C PRO A 104 -15.55 -19.56 17.64
N GLN A 105 -14.73 -19.03 16.70
CA GLN A 105 -14.92 -17.65 16.18
C GLN A 105 -14.42 -17.48 14.74
N SER A 106 -15.31 -17.68 13.76
CA SER A 106 -15.43 -16.86 12.54
C SER A 106 -16.65 -17.34 11.74
N GLU A 107 -17.77 -16.62 11.84
CA GLU A 107 -19.01 -16.88 11.08
C GLU A 107 -18.85 -16.70 9.55
N GLU A 108 -17.66 -16.35 9.09
CA GLU A 108 -17.35 -16.06 7.69
C GLU A 108 -16.94 -17.32 6.90
N ASP A 109 -16.38 -18.33 7.58
CA ASP A 109 -15.99 -19.60 6.93
C ASP A 109 -17.21 -20.52 6.69
N ALA A 110 -18.22 -20.45 7.56
CA ALA A 110 -19.46 -21.21 7.41
C ALA A 110 -20.31 -20.72 6.22
N ALA A 111 -20.36 -19.41 5.99
CA ALA A 111 -21.07 -18.83 4.85
C ALA A 111 -20.43 -19.21 3.51
N PHE A 112 -19.10 -19.28 3.44
CA PHE A 112 -18.40 -19.78 2.26
C PHE A 112 -18.59 -21.29 2.06
N ALA A 113 -18.64 -22.07 3.15
CA ALA A 113 -18.94 -23.51 3.07
C ALA A 113 -20.37 -23.78 2.57
N ASP A 114 -21.35 -22.97 2.97
CA ASP A 114 -22.74 -23.10 2.49
C ASP A 114 -22.90 -22.73 1.00
N VAL A 115 -22.13 -21.74 0.53
CA VAL A 115 -22.10 -21.40 -0.91
C VAL A 115 -21.40 -22.48 -1.73
N LEU A 116 -20.39 -23.14 -1.18
CA LEU A 116 -19.69 -24.24 -1.84
C LEU A 116 -20.51 -25.54 -1.84
N SER A 117 -21.25 -25.83 -0.77
CA SER A 117 -22.13 -27.01 -0.69
C SER A 117 -23.32 -26.88 -1.65
N THR A 118 -23.93 -25.69 -1.73
CA THR A 118 -25.02 -25.42 -2.68
C THR A 118 -24.58 -25.45 -4.14
N LEU A 119 -23.32 -25.11 -4.44
CA LEU A 119 -22.77 -25.23 -5.80
C LEU A 119 -22.46 -26.68 -6.18
N ASP A 120 -22.03 -27.50 -5.22
CA ASP A 120 -21.76 -28.94 -5.43
C ASP A 120 -23.06 -29.73 -5.66
N GLU A 121 -24.14 -29.40 -4.95
CA GLU A 121 -25.48 -29.98 -5.17
C GLU A 121 -26.07 -29.59 -6.53
N PHE A 122 -25.84 -28.35 -6.98
CA PHE A 122 -26.26 -27.90 -8.32
C PHE A 122 -25.51 -28.62 -9.45
N LEU A 123 -24.22 -28.90 -9.29
CA LEU A 123 -23.47 -29.66 -10.30
C LEU A 123 -23.83 -31.16 -10.32
N GLN A 124 -24.21 -31.75 -9.18
CA GLN A 124 -24.56 -33.17 -9.10
C GLN A 124 -25.99 -33.47 -9.59
N THR A 125 -26.87 -32.47 -9.61
CA THR A 125 -28.24 -32.61 -10.12
C THR A 125 -28.34 -32.56 -11.66
N ASP A 126 -27.29 -32.14 -12.36
CA ASP A 126 -27.26 -32.07 -13.83
C ASP A 126 -26.84 -33.39 -14.53
N ASP A 127 -26.42 -34.43 -13.80
CA ASP A 127 -25.93 -35.70 -14.37
C ASP A 127 -26.90 -36.91 -14.21
N ALA A 128 -28.14 -36.71 -13.75
CA ALA A 128 -29.13 -37.79 -13.65
C ALA A 128 -30.57 -37.30 -13.91
N ASP A 129 -30.94 -37.10 -15.17
CA ASP A 129 -31.99 -37.88 -15.82
C ASP A 129 -32.29 -37.37 -17.24
N SER A 130 -32.26 -38.31 -18.18
CA SER A 130 -32.72 -38.13 -19.55
C SER A 130 -34.26 -38.22 -19.60
N ASP A 131 -34.84 -37.50 -20.55
CA ASP A 131 -36.24 -37.60 -21.04
C ASP A 131 -37.35 -36.92 -20.22
N ASP A 132 -37.58 -35.61 -20.46
CA ASP A 132 -38.85 -35.13 -21.02
C ASP A 132 -38.72 -33.68 -21.52
N LYS A 133 -39.13 -33.39 -22.77
CA LYS A 133 -39.08 -32.02 -23.35
C LYS A 133 -40.46 -31.37 -23.31
N PRO A 134 -40.74 -30.39 -22.43
CA PRO A 134 -41.85 -29.49 -22.65
C PRO A 134 -41.46 -28.38 -23.64
N ASN A 135 -42.03 -28.48 -24.84
CA ASN A 135 -42.00 -27.45 -25.88
C ASN A 135 -42.70 -26.17 -25.40
N ILE A 136 -41.93 -25.14 -25.03
CA ILE A 136 -42.44 -23.82 -24.69
C ILE A 136 -41.92 -22.82 -25.73
N SER A 137 -42.76 -22.53 -26.73
CA SER A 137 -42.53 -21.46 -27.69
C SER A 137 -42.82 -20.09 -27.05
N PRO A 138 -41.87 -19.14 -27.02
CA PRO A 138 -42.16 -17.80 -26.51
C PRO A 138 -42.92 -16.96 -27.56
N LYS A 139 -44.13 -16.51 -27.22
CA LYS A 139 -44.87 -15.47 -27.96
C LYS A 139 -44.06 -14.17 -27.95
N LYS A 140 -43.60 -13.72 -29.12
CA LYS A 140 -42.99 -12.39 -29.30
C LYS A 140 -43.97 -11.28 -28.87
N PRO A 141 -43.51 -10.26 -28.12
CA PRO A 141 -44.34 -9.09 -27.82
C PRO A 141 -44.53 -8.24 -29.09
N SER A 142 -45.80 -7.94 -29.37
CA SER A 142 -46.27 -7.02 -30.40
C SER A 142 -45.71 -5.61 -30.14
N ARG A 143 -44.90 -5.08 -31.05
CA ARG A 143 -44.64 -3.64 -31.15
C ARG A 143 -45.71 -3.05 -32.07
N GLY A 144 -46.54 -2.18 -31.50
CA GLY A 144 -47.38 -1.26 -32.26
C GLY A 144 -46.57 -0.15 -32.89
#